data_AF-A0A9P3A144-F1
#
_entry.id   AF-A0A9P3A144-F1
#
_cell.length_a   1.000
_cell.length_b   1.000
_cell.length_c   1.000
_cell.angle_alpha   90.00
_cell.angle_beta   90.00
_cell.angle_gamma   90.00
#
_symmetry.space_group_name_H-M   'P 1'
#
loop_
_entity.id
_entity.type
_entity.pdbx_description
1 polymer ?
#
loop_
_entity_poly.entity_id
_entity_poly.type
_entity_poly.pdbx_seq_one_letter_code
_entity_poly.pdbx_strand_id
1 'polypeptide(L)'
;MSTTLTELASSSIGGLSLRAEPIAANNLSDLEMQGHYVDELNAWLESFGMGFKSDDRSTWHVGNVPQFEKGGLFFRHGVAHEQFVWDLRSEPAVIDVFAKIWGTDELIVSYDTVNVSLPYPKEEMDESRTKPWPHVDQSPLRTVKHCIQGIVNLHENGPLDGGLVVLDGSLPLFAEYFACHDAPDGGWPQADWFRHSEETLQWFYDRGCKWVKVEAQPGDLILWDSRTIHYGDAARGDRPRMAAYVCYKPAKDISSEMLALKRDCFAEWVIGPKDRILPRTEPALSDRAKQLAGLVSYQ
;
A
#
# COMPACT_ATOMS: atom_id res chain seq x y z
N MET A 1 23.46 26.65 28.74
CA MET A 1 23.63 27.25 27.39
C MET A 1 23.40 26.11 26.39
N SER A 2 22.15 25.69 26.17
CA SER A 2 21.25 26.14 25.10
C SER A 2 21.92 26.21 23.74
N THR A 3 22.08 25.05 23.10
CA THR A 3 22.35 24.94 21.67
C THR A 3 21.00 24.66 21.00
N THR A 4 20.58 25.59 20.18
CA THR A 4 19.23 25.72 19.60
C THR A 4 18.93 24.65 18.55
N LEU A 5 17.68 24.17 18.59
CA LEU A 5 17.01 23.16 17.75
C LEU A 5 16.86 23.54 16.25
N THR A 6 17.84 24.19 15.63
CA THR A 6 17.68 24.81 14.30
C THR A 6 18.73 24.35 13.27
N GLU A 7 19.42 23.23 13.49
CA GLU A 7 20.48 22.75 12.57
C GLU A 7 20.23 21.38 11.91
N LEU A 8 19.01 20.82 12.00
CA LEU A 8 18.64 19.61 11.23
C LEU A 8 17.64 19.89 10.08
N ALA A 9 17.34 21.15 9.78
CA ALA A 9 16.37 21.55 8.77
C ALA A 9 16.98 21.97 7.40
N SER A 10 18.25 21.68 7.15
CA SER A 10 18.87 22.02 5.85
C SER A 10 19.90 20.98 5.39
N SER A 11 19.41 19.80 5.00
CA SER A 11 20.04 19.09 3.90
C SER A 11 18.99 18.93 2.82
N SER A 12 19.25 19.61 1.71
CA SER A 12 18.45 19.64 0.51
C SER A 12 18.15 18.22 0.03
N ILE A 13 16.90 17.78 0.19
CA ILE A 13 16.27 16.86 -0.75
C ILE A 13 15.37 17.74 -1.62
N GLY A 14 16.03 18.59 -2.42
CA GLY A 14 15.40 19.28 -3.53
C GLY A 14 15.01 18.23 -4.57
N GLY A 15 13.79 18.35 -5.08
CA GLY A 15 13.08 17.32 -5.82
C GLY A 15 13.90 16.57 -6.86
N LEU A 16 13.78 15.26 -6.82
CA LEU A 16 13.90 14.36 -7.97
C LEU A 16 13.31 13.02 -7.57
N SER A 17 12.29 12.61 -8.33
CA SER A 17 11.76 11.26 -8.44
C SER A 17 11.15 10.63 -7.16
N LEU A 18 9.82 10.47 -7.13
CA LEU A 18 9.22 9.32 -6.42
C LEU A 18 9.40 8.02 -7.23
N ARG A 19 10.50 7.90 -7.99
CA ARG A 19 11.14 6.61 -8.16
C ARG A 19 12.13 6.51 -7.01
N ALA A 20 11.95 5.52 -6.14
CA ALA A 20 13.15 4.80 -5.75
C ALA A 20 13.86 4.51 -7.07
N GLU A 21 15.11 4.97 -7.25
CA GLU A 21 15.95 4.51 -8.37
C GLU A 21 15.60 3.05 -8.65
N PRO A 22 15.31 2.64 -9.92
CA PRO A 22 15.06 1.23 -10.20
C PRO A 22 16.17 0.48 -9.48
N ILE A 23 15.78 -0.44 -8.59
CA ILE A 23 16.73 -1.19 -7.79
C ILE A 23 17.77 -1.66 -8.80
N ALA A 24 18.99 -1.09 -8.71
CA ALA A 24 20.08 -1.54 -9.53
C ALA A 24 20.22 -3.00 -9.16
N ALA A 25 19.73 -3.82 -10.09
CA ALA A 25 19.56 -5.24 -9.95
C ALA A 25 20.81 -5.80 -9.29
N ASN A 26 20.63 -6.39 -8.12
CA ASN A 26 21.52 -7.43 -7.66
C ASN A 26 20.65 -8.63 -7.30
N ASN A 27 20.38 -9.37 -8.38
CA ASN A 27 20.12 -10.80 -8.48
C ASN A 27 18.87 -11.36 -7.80
N LEU A 28 17.76 -11.42 -8.55
CA LEU A 28 17.02 -12.67 -8.81
C LEU A 28 16.53 -12.63 -10.27
N SER A 29 16.20 -13.77 -10.89
CA SER A 29 15.80 -13.85 -12.31
C SER A 29 14.41 -13.23 -12.54
N ASP A 30 14.39 -11.92 -12.81
CA ASP A 30 13.28 -10.98 -12.60
C ASP A 30 11.92 -11.32 -13.25
N LEU A 31 11.87 -11.98 -14.41
CA LEU A 31 10.59 -12.15 -15.13
C LEU A 31 9.79 -13.39 -14.72
N GLU A 32 10.46 -14.46 -14.29
CA GLU A 32 9.79 -15.74 -13.97
C GLU A 32 9.06 -15.68 -12.61
N MET A 33 9.62 -14.97 -11.61
CA MET A 33 8.94 -14.78 -10.31
C MET A 33 7.77 -13.80 -10.38
N GLN A 34 7.87 -12.77 -11.22
CA GLN A 34 6.77 -11.82 -11.44
C GLN A 34 5.60 -12.51 -12.16
N GLY A 35 5.91 -13.31 -13.19
CA GLY A 35 4.93 -14.19 -13.82
C GLY A 35 4.25 -15.10 -12.82
N HIS A 36 5.02 -15.71 -11.90
CA HIS A 36 4.45 -16.56 -10.85
C HIS A 36 3.43 -15.82 -9.95
N TYR A 37 3.76 -14.64 -9.40
CA TYR A 37 2.80 -13.91 -8.55
C TYR A 37 1.56 -13.43 -9.30
N VAL A 38 1.71 -13.07 -10.58
CA VAL A 38 0.59 -12.74 -11.47
C VAL A 38 -0.30 -13.97 -11.70
N ASP A 39 0.30 -15.13 -11.98
CA ASP A 39 -0.41 -16.39 -12.17
C ASP A 39 -1.17 -16.83 -10.92
N GLU A 40 -0.55 -16.70 -9.73
CA GLU A 40 -1.20 -16.99 -8.44
C GLU A 40 -2.37 -16.05 -8.16
N LEU A 41 -2.23 -14.74 -8.43
CA LEU A 41 -3.34 -13.78 -8.31
C LEU A 41 -4.49 -14.09 -9.27
N ASN A 42 -4.19 -14.45 -10.50
CA ASN A 42 -5.17 -14.86 -11.49
C ASN A 42 -5.87 -16.16 -11.06
N ALA A 43 -5.11 -17.18 -10.66
CA ALA A 43 -5.65 -18.43 -10.14
C ALA A 43 -6.52 -18.19 -8.90
N TRP A 44 -6.13 -17.27 -8.04
CA TRP A 44 -6.91 -16.86 -6.87
C TRP A 44 -8.24 -16.19 -7.28
N LEU A 45 -8.27 -15.32 -8.30
CA LEU A 45 -9.52 -14.76 -8.81
C LEU A 45 -10.40 -15.82 -9.48
N GLU A 46 -9.81 -16.69 -10.32
CA GLU A 46 -10.55 -17.71 -11.07
C GLU A 46 -11.20 -18.77 -10.16
N SER A 47 -10.55 -19.11 -9.05
CA SER A 47 -11.03 -20.14 -8.13
C SER A 47 -12.27 -19.74 -7.31
N PHE A 48 -12.80 -18.51 -7.48
CA PHE A 48 -14.14 -18.18 -6.99
C PHE A 48 -15.24 -18.77 -7.87
N GLY A 49 -14.93 -19.28 -9.06
CA GLY A 49 -15.90 -19.91 -9.95
C GLY A 49 -16.98 -18.96 -10.47
N MET A 50 -16.70 -17.64 -10.45
CA MET A 50 -17.64 -16.59 -10.82
C MET A 50 -17.64 -16.26 -12.32
N GLY A 51 -16.84 -16.98 -13.12
CA GLY A 51 -16.79 -16.84 -14.57
C GLY A 51 -15.62 -16.03 -15.11
N PHE A 52 -14.82 -15.38 -14.25
CA PHE A 52 -13.57 -14.75 -14.66
C PHE A 52 -12.59 -15.78 -15.23
N LYS A 53 -11.95 -15.41 -16.35
CA LYS A 53 -10.86 -16.11 -17.00
C LYS A 53 -9.78 -15.11 -17.36
N SER A 54 -8.58 -15.31 -16.83
CA SER A 54 -7.46 -14.38 -16.99
C SER A 54 -6.96 -14.27 -18.44
N ASP A 55 -7.21 -15.28 -19.27
CA ASP A 55 -6.85 -15.34 -20.69
C ASP A 55 -7.99 -14.94 -21.65
N ASP A 56 -9.20 -14.67 -21.14
CA ASP A 56 -10.36 -14.29 -21.94
C ASP A 56 -10.98 -12.97 -21.45
N ARG A 57 -10.62 -11.88 -22.13
CA ARG A 57 -11.11 -10.52 -21.86
C ARG A 57 -12.62 -10.38 -21.92
N SER A 58 -13.33 -11.24 -22.66
CA SER A 58 -14.80 -11.21 -22.71
C SER A 58 -15.45 -11.63 -21.39
N THR A 59 -14.68 -12.21 -20.47
CA THR A 59 -15.14 -12.60 -19.14
C THR A 59 -14.86 -11.53 -18.07
N TRP A 60 -14.18 -10.43 -18.41
CA TRP A 60 -13.72 -9.44 -17.44
C TRP A 60 -14.86 -8.46 -17.11
N HIS A 61 -15.70 -8.89 -16.17
CA HIS A 61 -16.84 -8.14 -15.66
C HIS A 61 -16.78 -8.07 -14.14
N VAL A 62 -17.27 -6.97 -13.55
CA VAL A 62 -17.33 -6.78 -12.09
C VAL A 62 -18.14 -7.90 -11.43
N GLY A 63 -19.16 -8.41 -12.12
CA GLY A 63 -19.96 -9.55 -11.65
C GLY A 63 -19.26 -10.91 -11.70
N ASN A 64 -18.13 -11.02 -12.41
CA ASN A 64 -17.42 -12.28 -12.62
C ASN A 64 -16.24 -12.50 -11.65
N VAL A 65 -16.00 -11.56 -10.74
CA VAL A 65 -14.96 -11.60 -9.70
C VAL A 65 -15.59 -11.40 -8.31
N PRO A 66 -14.93 -11.80 -7.21
CA PRO A 66 -15.42 -11.53 -5.87
C PRO A 66 -15.55 -10.02 -5.61
N GLN A 67 -16.31 -9.65 -4.57
CA GLN A 67 -16.50 -8.25 -4.22
C GLN A 67 -15.15 -7.57 -3.89
N PHE A 68 -14.91 -6.41 -4.50
CA PHE A 68 -13.79 -5.54 -4.21
C PHE A 68 -14.27 -4.12 -3.89
N GLU A 69 -13.39 -3.31 -3.31
CA GLU A 69 -13.61 -1.88 -3.16
C GLU A 69 -12.86 -1.07 -4.22
N LYS A 70 -13.41 0.11 -4.53
CA LYS A 70 -12.80 1.08 -5.45
C LYS A 70 -12.46 0.44 -6.80
N GLY A 71 -11.29 0.73 -7.34
CA GLY A 71 -10.84 0.23 -8.64
C GLY A 71 -10.33 -1.20 -8.64
N GLY A 72 -10.46 -1.99 -7.56
CA GLY A 72 -9.95 -3.36 -7.52
C GLY A 72 -9.21 -3.75 -6.24
N LEU A 73 -9.50 -3.11 -5.10
CA LEU A 73 -8.91 -3.47 -3.81
C LEU A 73 -9.60 -4.70 -3.25
N PHE A 74 -8.85 -5.81 -3.18
CA PHE A 74 -9.28 -7.05 -2.55
C PHE A 74 -8.61 -7.16 -1.19
N PHE A 75 -9.42 -7.08 -0.14
CA PHE A 75 -9.00 -7.16 1.26
C PHE A 75 -9.79 -8.21 2.05
N ARG A 76 -10.68 -8.93 1.37
CA ARG A 76 -11.52 -9.99 1.92
C ARG A 76 -11.02 -11.36 1.45
N HIS A 77 -11.72 -12.40 1.90
CA HIS A 77 -11.48 -13.78 1.48
C HIS A 77 -10.07 -14.27 1.81
N GLY A 78 -9.53 -13.84 2.95
CA GLY A 78 -8.22 -14.24 3.42
C GLY A 78 -7.05 -13.86 2.50
N VAL A 79 -7.24 -13.01 1.48
CA VAL A 79 -6.22 -12.75 0.44
C VAL A 79 -4.88 -12.30 1.01
N ALA A 80 -4.91 -11.50 2.08
CA ALA A 80 -3.73 -11.05 2.79
C ALA A 80 -2.90 -12.18 3.41
N HIS A 81 -3.47 -13.38 3.53
CA HIS A 81 -2.86 -14.56 4.14
C HIS A 81 -2.72 -15.74 3.17
N GLU A 82 -2.98 -15.53 1.88
CA GLU A 82 -2.68 -16.53 0.86
C GLU A 82 -1.17 -16.74 0.75
N GLN A 83 -0.75 -17.95 0.37
CA GLN A 83 0.66 -18.34 0.31
C GLN A 83 1.49 -17.38 -0.53
N PHE A 84 1.03 -17.05 -1.74
CA PHE A 84 1.76 -16.15 -2.65
C PHE A 84 1.96 -14.73 -2.08
N VAL A 85 1.05 -14.24 -1.23
CA VAL A 85 1.21 -12.94 -0.56
C VAL A 85 2.26 -13.03 0.54
N TRP A 86 2.32 -14.16 1.25
CA TRP A 86 3.36 -14.43 2.24
C TRP A 86 4.73 -14.62 1.63
N ASP A 87 4.81 -15.28 0.49
CA ASP A 87 6.04 -15.44 -0.29
C ASP A 87 6.55 -14.07 -0.75
N LEU A 88 5.67 -13.25 -1.34
CA LEU A 88 5.99 -11.88 -1.77
C LEU A 88 6.48 -11.00 -0.60
N ARG A 89 5.83 -11.07 0.57
CA ARG A 89 6.28 -10.35 1.78
C ARG A 89 7.61 -10.88 2.33
N SER A 90 7.98 -12.10 1.97
CA SER A 90 9.20 -12.75 2.42
C SER A 90 10.37 -12.56 1.44
N GLU A 91 10.13 -11.89 0.31
CA GLU A 91 11.18 -11.59 -0.67
C GLU A 91 12.29 -10.74 -0.05
N PRO A 92 13.56 -11.21 -0.07
CA PRO A 92 14.68 -10.48 0.52
C PRO A 92 14.81 -9.06 -0.02
N ALA A 93 14.63 -8.86 -1.33
CA ALA A 93 14.73 -7.55 -1.97
C ALA A 93 13.70 -6.54 -1.43
N VAL A 94 12.49 -6.99 -1.06
CA VAL A 94 11.48 -6.14 -0.44
C VAL A 94 11.86 -5.82 1.00
N ILE A 95 12.21 -6.84 1.78
CA ILE A 95 12.60 -6.72 3.18
C ILE A 95 13.79 -5.77 3.35
N ASP A 96 14.83 -5.93 2.54
CA ASP A 96 16.09 -5.19 2.62
C ASP A 96 15.88 -3.69 2.44
N VAL A 97 14.96 -3.29 1.56
CA VAL A 97 14.60 -1.88 1.37
C VAL A 97 13.99 -1.28 2.64
N PHE A 98 13.06 -1.98 3.27
CA PHE A 98 12.48 -1.52 4.54
C PHE A 98 13.47 -1.60 5.70
N ALA A 99 14.32 -2.62 5.74
CA ALA A 99 15.36 -2.75 6.75
C ALA A 99 16.33 -1.56 6.70
N LYS A 100 16.70 -1.12 5.50
CA LYS A 100 17.50 0.09 5.28
C LYS A 100 16.79 1.37 5.72
N ILE A 101 15.49 1.50 5.45
CA ILE A 101 14.69 2.67 5.86
C ILE A 101 14.64 2.82 7.39
N TRP A 102 14.58 1.69 8.09
CA TRP A 102 14.40 1.64 9.54
C TRP A 102 15.70 1.40 10.32
N GLY A 103 16.78 1.02 9.65
CA GLY A 103 18.07 0.70 10.25
C GLY A 103 18.06 -0.59 11.09
N THR A 104 17.21 -1.57 10.76
CA THR A 104 17.13 -2.86 11.45
C THR A 104 16.54 -3.94 10.55
N ASP A 105 17.02 -5.18 10.68
CA ASP A 105 16.44 -6.36 10.03
C ASP A 105 15.29 -6.98 10.84
N GLU A 106 15.07 -6.51 12.07
CA GLU A 106 13.99 -6.94 12.93
C GLU A 106 12.71 -6.18 12.59
N LEU A 107 11.96 -6.69 11.62
CA LEU A 107 10.78 -6.05 11.06
C LEU A 107 9.49 -6.81 11.37
N ILE A 108 8.39 -6.09 11.40
CA ILE A 108 7.04 -6.65 11.38
C ILE A 108 6.30 -6.07 10.18
N VAL A 109 5.58 -6.91 9.43
CA VAL A 109 4.86 -6.50 8.22
C VAL A 109 3.37 -6.28 8.49
N SER A 110 2.72 -5.35 7.81
CA SER A 110 1.26 -5.21 7.83
C SER A 110 0.58 -6.44 7.23
N TYR A 111 -0.62 -6.77 7.73
CA TYR A 111 -1.54 -7.58 6.95
C TYR A 111 -2.28 -6.60 6.07
N ASP A 112 -2.05 -6.69 4.77
CA ASP A 112 -2.53 -5.71 3.81
C ASP A 112 -3.11 -6.41 2.59
N THR A 113 -3.64 -5.59 1.70
CA THR A 113 -4.51 -5.98 0.61
C THR A 113 -3.73 -6.25 -0.66
N VAL A 114 -4.42 -6.79 -1.67
CA VAL A 114 -3.93 -6.81 -3.05
C VAL A 114 -4.83 -5.94 -3.91
N ASN A 115 -4.29 -5.42 -5.01
CA ASN A 115 -5.06 -4.74 -6.02
C ASN A 115 -5.04 -5.55 -7.31
N VAL A 116 -6.23 -5.84 -7.84
CA VAL A 116 -6.40 -6.29 -9.22
C VAL A 116 -7.42 -5.39 -9.90
N SER A 117 -6.93 -4.43 -10.68
CA SER A 117 -7.79 -3.61 -11.55
C SER A 117 -7.80 -4.22 -12.93
N LEU A 118 -8.96 -4.69 -13.37
CA LEU A 118 -9.16 -5.13 -14.75
C LEU A 118 -9.77 -3.98 -15.57
N PRO A 119 -9.51 -3.92 -16.88
CA PRO A 119 -10.17 -2.98 -17.80
C PRO A 119 -11.62 -3.40 -18.06
N TYR A 120 -12.46 -3.28 -17.03
CA TYR A 120 -13.90 -3.56 -17.07
C TYR A 120 -14.63 -2.65 -18.07
N PRO A 121 -15.82 -3.06 -18.56
CA PRO A 121 -16.70 -2.18 -19.32
C PRO A 121 -16.99 -0.88 -18.58
N LYS A 122 -17.01 0.24 -19.31
CA LYS A 122 -17.10 1.59 -18.72
C LYS A 122 -18.39 1.78 -17.91
N GLU A 123 -19.47 1.17 -18.36
CA GLU A 123 -20.78 1.16 -17.72
C GLU A 123 -20.80 0.46 -16.34
N GLU A 124 -19.83 -0.40 -16.05
CA GLU A 124 -19.67 -1.07 -14.75
C GLU A 124 -18.77 -0.27 -13.78
N MET A 125 -18.06 0.73 -14.29
CA MET A 125 -17.12 1.57 -13.55
C MET A 125 -17.77 2.89 -13.10
N ASP A 126 -18.71 2.78 -12.17
CA ASP A 126 -19.42 3.93 -11.58
C ASP A 126 -18.51 4.86 -10.71
N GLU A 127 -19.09 5.97 -10.24
CA GLU A 127 -18.38 6.94 -9.40
C GLU A 127 -17.87 6.33 -8.08
N SER A 128 -18.56 5.32 -7.53
CA SER A 128 -18.14 4.70 -6.26
C SER A 128 -16.78 4.00 -6.39
N ARG A 129 -16.46 3.53 -7.61
CA ARG A 129 -15.21 2.87 -7.99
C ARG A 129 -14.14 3.81 -8.52
N THR A 130 -14.55 4.91 -9.14
CA THR A 130 -13.64 5.77 -9.94
C THR A 130 -13.35 7.13 -9.32
N LYS A 131 -14.13 7.58 -8.33
CA LYS A 131 -13.99 8.91 -7.76
C LYS A 131 -12.70 9.03 -6.92
N PRO A 132 -11.87 10.08 -7.15
CA PRO A 132 -10.74 10.39 -6.30
C PRO A 132 -11.12 10.57 -4.83
N TRP A 133 -10.19 10.19 -3.96
CA TRP A 133 -10.41 10.10 -2.52
C TRP A 133 -9.13 10.50 -1.78
N PRO A 134 -8.68 11.75 -1.95
CA PRO A 134 -7.38 12.21 -1.45
C PRO A 134 -7.34 12.18 0.07
N HIS A 135 -6.32 11.52 0.61
CA HIS A 135 -6.15 11.30 2.04
C HIS A 135 -4.68 11.15 2.42
N VAL A 136 -4.47 11.06 3.73
CA VAL A 136 -3.23 10.64 4.39
C VAL A 136 -3.59 9.53 5.38
N ASP A 137 -2.72 8.54 5.56
CA ASP A 137 -2.93 7.44 6.51
C ASP A 137 -2.07 7.59 7.76
N GLN A 138 -1.69 8.83 8.08
CA GLN A 138 -1.05 9.14 9.34
C GLN A 138 -1.91 10.18 10.06
N SER A 139 -2.18 9.92 11.34
CA SER A 139 -2.94 10.86 12.16
C SER A 139 -2.34 12.27 12.06
N PRO A 140 -3.16 13.31 11.85
CA PRO A 140 -2.69 14.70 11.88
C PRO A 140 -1.93 15.09 13.15
N LEU A 141 -2.17 14.38 14.26
CA LEU A 141 -1.51 14.59 15.54
C LEU A 141 -0.07 14.04 15.57
N ARG A 142 0.30 13.17 14.63
CA ARG A 142 1.65 12.63 14.45
C ARG A 142 2.30 13.34 13.28
N THR A 143 3.09 14.38 13.54
CA THR A 143 3.68 15.23 12.48
C THR A 143 5.04 14.75 11.98
N VAL A 144 5.63 13.71 12.59
CA VAL A 144 6.93 13.13 12.23
C VAL A 144 6.78 11.81 11.47
N LYS A 145 7.81 11.33 10.76
CA LYS A 145 7.79 10.05 10.03
C LYS A 145 7.42 8.90 10.97
N HIS A 146 6.27 8.26 10.75
CA HIS A 146 5.82 7.12 11.55
C HIS A 146 5.52 5.87 10.71
N CYS A 147 5.19 6.05 9.43
CA CYS A 147 4.88 4.97 8.51
C CYS A 147 5.38 5.31 7.10
N ILE A 148 6.04 4.34 6.46
CA ILE A 148 6.35 4.34 5.04
C ILE A 148 5.51 3.21 4.43
N GLN A 149 4.61 3.56 3.53
CA GLN A 149 3.80 2.60 2.80
C GLN A 149 4.54 2.12 1.56
N GLY A 150 4.17 0.93 1.10
CA GLY A 150 4.75 0.30 -0.06
C GLY A 150 3.74 -0.43 -0.93
N ILE A 151 4.05 -0.49 -2.22
CA ILE A 151 3.36 -1.31 -3.20
C ILE A 151 4.44 -2.09 -3.97
N VAL A 152 4.35 -3.42 -3.95
CA VAL A 152 5.06 -4.26 -4.91
C VAL A 152 4.21 -4.32 -6.17
N ASN A 153 4.73 -3.75 -7.25
CA ASN A 153 4.06 -3.67 -8.53
C ASN A 153 4.35 -4.93 -9.35
N LEU A 154 3.33 -5.66 -9.79
CA LEU A 154 3.49 -6.97 -10.45
C LEU A 154 3.27 -6.92 -11.95
N HIS A 155 2.67 -5.85 -12.44
CA HIS A 155 2.36 -5.66 -13.86
C HIS A 155 2.77 -4.25 -14.29
N GLU A 156 3.04 -4.04 -15.58
CA GLU A 156 3.31 -2.70 -16.11
C GLU A 156 2.17 -1.75 -15.71
N ASN A 157 2.53 -0.61 -15.11
CA ASN A 157 1.58 0.38 -14.61
C ASN A 157 1.91 1.75 -15.20
N GLY A 158 1.31 2.05 -16.34
CA GLY A 158 1.46 3.32 -17.04
C GLY A 158 0.53 4.44 -16.53
N PRO A 159 0.41 5.53 -17.30
CA PRO A 159 -0.33 6.72 -16.89
C PRO A 159 -1.85 6.52 -16.80
N LEU A 160 -2.41 5.51 -17.49
CA LEU A 160 -3.85 5.23 -17.52
C LEU A 160 -4.25 3.95 -16.77
N ASP A 161 -3.29 3.19 -16.26
CA ASP A 161 -3.53 1.85 -15.71
C ASP A 161 -3.97 1.89 -14.24
N GLY A 162 -4.42 3.04 -13.74
CA GLY A 162 -4.79 3.25 -12.33
C GLY A 162 -3.61 3.12 -11.38
N GLY A 163 -3.85 3.12 -10.07
CA GLY A 163 -2.80 2.98 -9.06
C GLY A 163 -2.48 4.28 -8.32
N LEU A 164 -1.30 4.35 -7.70
CA LEU A 164 -0.97 5.41 -6.76
C LEU A 164 -0.84 6.77 -7.47
N VAL A 165 -1.62 7.74 -7.01
CA VAL A 165 -1.49 9.16 -7.34
C VAL A 165 -1.17 9.91 -6.06
N VAL A 166 -0.11 10.71 -6.10
CA VAL A 166 0.41 11.49 -4.95
C VAL A 166 0.35 12.97 -5.27
N LEU A 167 0.07 13.78 -4.25
CA LEU A 167 0.14 15.23 -4.35
C LEU A 167 1.59 15.64 -4.06
N ASP A 168 2.39 15.73 -5.11
CA ASP A 168 3.80 16.12 -4.99
C ASP A 168 3.94 17.48 -4.30
N GLY A 169 4.93 17.58 -3.41
CA GLY A 169 5.14 18.74 -2.54
C GLY A 169 4.27 18.79 -1.27
N SER A 170 3.30 17.89 -1.07
CA SER A 170 2.41 17.97 0.11
C SER A 170 3.10 17.54 1.42
N LEU A 171 4.04 16.60 1.36
CA LEU A 171 4.72 16.04 2.54
C LEU A 171 5.40 17.10 3.43
N PRO A 172 6.25 18.03 2.91
CA PRO A 172 6.86 19.06 3.75
C PRO A 172 5.83 20.02 4.36
N LEU A 173 4.63 20.12 3.79
CA LEU A 173 3.57 21.01 4.24
C LEU A 173 2.62 20.34 5.25
N PHE A 174 2.72 19.03 5.50
CA PHE A 174 1.81 18.30 6.38
C PHE A 174 1.69 18.92 7.77
N ALA A 175 2.83 19.16 8.43
CA ALA A 175 2.85 19.72 9.78
C ALA A 175 2.38 21.19 9.80
N GLU A 176 2.73 21.97 8.78
CA GLU A 176 2.30 23.37 8.64
C GLU A 176 0.78 23.44 8.50
N TYR A 177 0.20 22.62 7.61
CA TYR A 177 -1.23 22.58 7.36
C TYR A 177 -2.02 22.40 8.66
N PHE A 178 -1.73 21.36 9.45
CA PHE A 178 -2.46 21.10 10.69
C PHE A 178 -2.13 22.06 11.85
N ALA A 179 -1.04 22.82 11.75
CA ALA A 179 -0.69 23.86 12.71
C ALA A 179 -1.38 25.21 12.43
N CYS A 180 -1.69 25.53 11.16
CA CYS A 180 -2.28 26.80 10.76
C CYS A 180 -3.79 26.77 10.48
N HIS A 181 -4.43 25.61 10.58
CA HIS A 181 -5.88 25.48 10.45
C HIS A 181 -6.53 25.08 11.77
N ASP A 182 -7.75 25.57 11.98
CA ASP A 182 -8.56 25.18 13.12
C ASP A 182 -9.01 23.72 12.97
N ALA A 183 -8.81 22.96 14.03
CA ALA A 183 -9.35 21.60 14.10
C ALA A 183 -10.88 21.65 14.17
N PRO A 184 -11.58 20.62 13.63
CA PRO A 184 -13.02 20.52 13.81
C PRO A 184 -13.40 20.35 15.29
N ASP A 185 -14.69 20.48 15.61
CA ASP A 185 -15.22 20.20 16.94
C ASP A 185 -14.81 18.78 17.39
N GLY A 186 -14.11 18.69 18.53
CA GLY A 186 -13.52 17.44 19.03
C GLY A 186 -12.04 17.23 18.67
N GLY A 187 -11.42 18.16 17.93
CA GLY A 187 -10.00 18.14 17.59
C GLY A 187 -9.68 17.32 16.34
N TRP A 188 -8.40 17.28 15.98
CA TRP A 188 -7.93 16.45 14.86
C TRP A 188 -8.10 14.95 15.16
N PRO A 189 -8.38 14.12 14.14
CA PRO A 189 -8.60 12.70 14.35
C PRO A 189 -7.34 12.00 14.88
N GLN A 190 -7.53 11.15 15.90
CA GLN A 190 -6.47 10.27 16.42
C GLN A 190 -6.19 9.08 15.49
N ALA A 191 -7.18 8.70 14.68
CA ALA A 191 -7.06 7.63 13.70
C ALA A 191 -5.98 7.95 12.66
N ASP A 192 -5.33 6.90 12.15
CA ASP A 192 -4.37 6.97 11.04
C ASP A 192 -5.10 7.15 9.70
N TRP A 193 -5.88 8.23 9.60
CA TRP A 193 -6.65 8.60 8.43
C TRP A 193 -7.11 10.06 8.52
N PHE A 194 -6.89 10.83 7.45
CA PHE A 194 -7.53 12.13 7.26
C PHE A 194 -7.83 12.35 5.78
N ARG A 195 -9.09 12.65 5.45
CA ARG A 195 -9.54 12.91 4.08
C ARG A 195 -9.50 14.40 3.79
N HIS A 196 -8.88 14.77 2.68
CA HIS A 196 -8.86 16.14 2.17
C HIS A 196 -10.11 16.42 1.32
N SER A 197 -10.76 17.56 1.56
CA SER A 197 -11.79 18.13 0.68
C SER A 197 -11.13 19.02 -0.39
N GLU A 198 -11.88 19.39 -1.43
CA GLU A 198 -11.41 20.34 -2.45
C GLU A 198 -10.93 21.67 -1.84
N GLU A 199 -11.61 22.18 -0.82
CA GLU A 199 -11.21 23.39 -0.09
C GLU A 199 -9.85 23.20 0.58
N THR A 200 -9.64 22.07 1.28
CA THR A 200 -8.35 21.79 1.92
C THR A 200 -7.23 21.60 0.90
N LEU A 201 -7.53 21.01 -0.26
CA LEU A 201 -6.54 20.80 -1.33
C LEU A 201 -6.12 22.11 -1.99
N GLN A 202 -7.02 23.10 -2.07
CA GLN A 202 -6.69 24.42 -2.63
C GLN A 202 -5.52 25.06 -1.91
N TRP A 203 -5.42 24.93 -0.57
CA TRP A 203 -4.30 25.44 0.20
C TRP A 203 -2.94 24.85 -0.22
N PHE A 204 -2.92 23.57 -0.61
CA PHE A 204 -1.73 22.89 -1.14
C PHE A 204 -1.45 23.30 -2.58
N TYR A 205 -2.48 23.42 -3.42
CA TYR A 205 -2.33 23.90 -4.81
C TYR A 205 -1.77 25.32 -4.86
N ASP A 206 -2.22 26.21 -3.98
CA ASP A 206 -1.72 27.59 -3.85
C ASP A 206 -0.23 27.64 -3.44
N ARG A 207 0.30 26.56 -2.87
CA ARG A 207 1.71 26.36 -2.52
C ARG A 207 2.49 25.55 -3.56
N GLY A 208 1.90 25.33 -4.73
CA GLY A 208 2.54 24.71 -5.88
C GLY A 208 2.49 23.20 -5.91
N CYS A 209 1.75 22.55 -5.01
CA CYS A 209 1.59 21.10 -5.01
C CYS A 209 0.80 20.62 -6.25
N LYS A 210 1.18 19.47 -6.80
CA LYS A 210 0.58 18.93 -8.04
C LYS A 210 0.38 17.43 -7.98
N TRP A 211 -0.72 16.95 -8.53
CA TRP A 211 -0.96 15.52 -8.65
C TRP A 211 0.04 14.89 -9.62
N VAL A 212 0.67 13.81 -9.19
CA VAL A 212 1.58 12.98 -9.99
C VAL A 212 1.10 11.54 -9.93
N LYS A 213 0.81 10.97 -11.10
CA LYS A 213 0.56 9.53 -11.24
C LYS A 213 1.90 8.81 -11.19
N VAL A 214 2.05 7.88 -10.24
CA VAL A 214 3.25 7.06 -10.15
C VAL A 214 3.16 5.95 -11.19
N GLU A 215 4.11 5.92 -12.12
CA GLU A 215 4.28 4.84 -13.10
C GLU A 215 5.33 3.86 -12.61
N ALA A 216 5.13 2.57 -12.90
CA ALA A 216 6.00 1.51 -12.41
C ALA A 216 6.09 0.35 -13.42
N GLN A 217 7.22 -0.33 -13.42
CA GLN A 217 7.45 -1.58 -14.14
C GLN A 217 7.18 -2.78 -13.21
N PRO A 218 6.90 -3.96 -13.78
CA PRO A 218 6.86 -5.20 -13.02
C PRO A 218 8.12 -5.37 -12.14
N GLY A 219 7.94 -5.68 -10.86
CA GLY A 219 9.01 -5.82 -9.86
C GLY A 219 9.35 -4.55 -9.08
N ASP A 220 8.90 -3.38 -9.52
CA ASP A 220 9.18 -2.14 -8.80
C ASP A 220 8.50 -2.13 -7.41
N LEU A 221 9.26 -1.71 -6.39
CA LEU A 221 8.74 -1.36 -5.07
C LEU A 221 8.52 0.15 -4.99
N ILE A 222 7.25 0.57 -5.03
CA ILE A 222 6.85 1.97 -4.86
C ILE A 222 6.76 2.27 -3.37
N LEU A 223 7.34 3.39 -2.92
CA LEU A 223 7.35 3.80 -1.51
C LEU A 223 6.93 5.25 -1.34
N TRP A 224 6.19 5.54 -0.27
CA TRP A 224 5.86 6.91 0.12
C TRP A 224 5.63 7.04 1.64
N ASP A 225 5.86 8.25 2.16
CA ASP A 225 5.55 8.58 3.55
C ASP A 225 4.03 8.74 3.71
N SER A 226 3.43 8.14 4.74
CA SER A 226 1.97 8.16 4.97
C SER A 226 1.38 9.55 5.21
N ARG A 227 2.21 10.57 5.44
CA ARG A 227 1.82 11.98 5.49
C ARG A 227 1.67 12.63 4.12
N THR A 228 2.10 11.95 3.05
CA THR A 228 1.92 12.43 1.67
C THR A 228 0.47 12.28 1.27
N ILE A 229 -0.17 13.34 0.77
CA ILE A 229 -1.56 13.27 0.32
C ILE A 229 -1.59 12.40 -0.93
N HIS A 230 -2.42 11.37 -0.95
CA HIS A 230 -2.47 10.41 -2.04
C HIS A 230 -3.85 9.78 -2.17
N TYR A 231 -4.05 9.02 -3.25
CA TYR A 231 -5.17 8.11 -3.44
C TYR A 231 -4.84 7.05 -4.50
N GLY A 232 -5.62 5.96 -4.51
CA GLY A 232 -5.61 5.00 -5.61
C GLY A 232 -6.56 5.43 -6.73
N ASP A 233 -6.03 5.73 -7.91
CA ASP A 233 -6.81 6.06 -9.10
C ASP A 233 -7.31 4.80 -9.81
N ALA A 234 -8.43 4.93 -10.52
CA ALA A 234 -9.03 3.85 -11.26
C ALA A 234 -8.31 3.61 -12.60
N ALA A 235 -8.22 2.34 -13.00
CA ALA A 235 -7.73 1.97 -14.31
C ALA A 235 -8.70 2.44 -15.41
N ARG A 236 -8.16 3.10 -16.42
CA ARG A 236 -8.84 3.55 -17.65
C ARG A 236 -8.12 3.06 -18.92
N GLY A 237 -6.95 2.43 -18.75
CA GLY A 237 -6.20 1.76 -19.80
C GLY A 237 -6.82 0.42 -20.19
N ASP A 238 -6.10 -0.33 -21.00
CA ASP A 238 -6.53 -1.62 -21.55
C ASP A 238 -5.79 -2.82 -20.95
N ARG A 239 -4.91 -2.58 -19.99
CA ARG A 239 -4.11 -3.59 -19.28
C ARG A 239 -4.60 -3.80 -17.85
N PRO A 240 -4.48 -5.02 -17.30
CA PRO A 240 -4.64 -5.23 -15.87
C PRO A 240 -3.60 -4.43 -15.08
N ARG A 241 -3.97 -4.05 -13.85
CA ARG A 241 -3.03 -3.67 -12.80
C ARG A 241 -3.06 -4.75 -11.73
N MET A 242 -1.90 -5.27 -11.38
CA MET A 242 -1.74 -6.21 -10.28
C MET A 242 -0.65 -5.72 -9.34
N ALA A 243 -0.96 -5.70 -8.05
CA ALA A 243 -0.07 -5.17 -7.03
C ALA A 243 -0.40 -5.74 -5.65
N ALA A 244 0.60 -5.84 -4.79
CA ALA A 244 0.43 -6.16 -3.37
C ALA A 244 0.88 -4.98 -2.51
N TYR A 245 0.07 -4.63 -1.52
CA TYR A 245 0.45 -3.61 -0.55
C TYR A 245 1.32 -4.22 0.54
N VAL A 246 2.39 -3.52 0.89
CA VAL A 246 3.33 -3.95 1.92
C VAL A 246 3.79 -2.74 2.75
N CYS A 247 3.82 -2.91 4.06
CA CYS A 247 4.38 -1.92 4.97
C CYS A 247 5.09 -2.65 6.10
N TYR A 248 6.33 -2.26 6.37
CA TYR A 248 7.12 -2.86 7.44
C TYR A 248 7.50 -1.79 8.45
N LYS A 249 7.58 -2.20 9.72
CA LYS A 249 8.07 -1.37 10.82
C LYS A 249 9.00 -2.17 11.71
N PRO A 250 9.88 -1.52 12.50
CA PRO A 250 10.66 -2.21 13.51
C PRO A 250 9.77 -3.04 14.44
N ALA A 251 10.14 -4.30 14.67
CA ALA A 251 9.40 -5.17 15.57
C ALA A 251 9.38 -4.65 17.01
N LYS A 252 10.40 -3.89 17.42
CA LYS A 252 10.46 -3.25 18.74
C LYS A 252 9.42 -2.14 18.95
N ASP A 253 8.82 -1.60 17.88
CA ASP A 253 7.91 -0.46 17.94
C ASP A 253 6.44 -0.89 18.14
N ILE A 254 6.12 -2.18 18.01
CA ILE A 254 4.76 -2.69 18.25
C ILE A 254 4.54 -2.95 19.75
N SER A 255 3.41 -2.51 20.29
CA SER A 255 3.05 -2.81 21.68
C SER A 255 2.66 -4.28 21.86
N SER A 256 2.73 -4.78 23.10
CA SER A 256 2.29 -6.14 23.44
C SER A 256 0.83 -6.41 23.05
N GLU A 257 -0.04 -5.42 23.22
CA GLU A 257 -1.47 -5.51 22.92
C GLU A 257 -1.70 -5.59 21.41
N MET A 258 -1.00 -4.75 20.63
CA MET A 258 -1.11 -4.77 19.18
C MET A 258 -0.49 -6.03 18.58
N LEU A 259 0.58 -6.56 19.18
CA LEU A 259 1.17 -7.83 18.78
C LEU A 259 0.24 -9.01 19.05
N ALA A 260 -0.44 -9.02 20.20
CA ALA A 260 -1.46 -10.02 20.52
C ALA A 260 -2.62 -9.94 19.52
N LEU A 261 -3.17 -8.74 19.28
CA LEU A 261 -4.22 -8.55 18.29
C LEU A 261 -3.79 -9.00 16.89
N LYS A 262 -2.53 -8.74 16.50
CA LYS A 262 -1.99 -9.20 15.22
C LYS A 262 -1.93 -10.74 15.13
N ARG A 263 -1.60 -11.43 16.22
CA ARG A 263 -1.62 -12.91 16.27
C ARG A 263 -3.05 -13.45 16.19
N ASP A 264 -3.99 -12.82 16.88
CA ASP A 264 -5.41 -13.17 16.80
C ASP A 264 -5.92 -12.98 15.37
N CYS A 265 -5.55 -11.87 14.72
CA CYS A 265 -5.90 -11.62 13.33
C CYS A 265 -5.32 -12.67 12.37
N PHE A 266 -4.10 -13.15 12.62
CA PHE A 266 -3.52 -14.25 11.83
C PHE A 266 -4.28 -15.56 12.05
N ALA A 267 -4.59 -15.91 13.30
CA ALA A 267 -5.32 -17.14 13.64
C ALA A 267 -6.75 -17.18 13.06
N GLU A 268 -7.38 -16.02 12.92
CA GLU A 268 -8.70 -15.88 12.28
C GLU A 268 -8.61 -15.58 10.77
N TRP A 269 -7.40 -15.42 10.25
CA TRP A 269 -7.09 -15.07 8.87
C TRP A 269 -7.72 -13.77 8.36
N VAL A 270 -7.75 -12.78 9.23
CA VAL A 270 -8.33 -11.47 8.96
C VAL A 270 -7.21 -10.43 8.87
N ILE A 271 -7.45 -9.36 8.12
CA ILE A 271 -6.52 -8.21 8.08
C ILE A 271 -6.64 -7.38 9.38
N GLY A 272 -7.84 -7.40 9.97
CA GLY A 272 -8.19 -6.76 11.23
C GLY A 272 -9.53 -7.29 11.75
N PRO A 273 -10.06 -6.77 12.87
CA PRO A 273 -11.17 -7.38 13.62
C PRO A 273 -12.55 -7.41 12.93
N LYS A 274 -12.64 -7.19 11.60
CA LYS A 274 -13.90 -6.98 10.87
C LYS A 274 -14.18 -7.89 9.67
N ASP A 275 -13.32 -8.83 9.30
CA ASP A 275 -13.52 -9.64 8.07
C ASP A 275 -13.38 -11.15 8.29
N ARG A 276 -14.45 -11.83 8.74
CA ARG A 276 -14.44 -13.30 8.90
C ARG A 276 -14.63 -14.03 7.57
N ILE A 277 -13.57 -14.18 6.77
CA ILE A 277 -13.54 -15.15 5.68
C ILE A 277 -12.14 -15.77 5.59
N LEU A 278 -12.10 -17.11 5.62
CA LEU A 278 -10.89 -17.93 5.63
C LEU A 278 -10.12 -17.85 4.30
N PRO A 279 -8.78 -18.00 4.32
CA PRO A 279 -7.96 -18.18 3.13
C PRO A 279 -8.28 -19.54 2.54
N ARG A 280 -7.96 -19.72 1.26
CA ARG A 280 -8.25 -21.00 0.60
C ARG A 280 -7.42 -22.15 1.16
N THR A 281 -6.18 -21.84 1.55
CA THR A 281 -5.25 -22.80 2.15
C THR A 281 -4.50 -22.14 3.29
N GLU A 282 -4.20 -22.91 4.33
CA GLU A 282 -3.29 -22.49 5.38
C GLU A 282 -1.88 -22.31 4.80
N PRO A 283 -1.27 -21.11 4.86
CA PRO A 283 0.06 -20.87 4.32
C PRO A 283 1.14 -21.58 5.13
N ALA A 284 2.07 -22.23 4.42
CA ALA A 284 3.30 -22.78 4.96
C ALA A 284 4.35 -21.68 5.12
N LEU A 285 4.37 -21.03 6.29
CA LEU A 285 5.29 -19.93 6.56
C LEU A 285 6.73 -20.39 6.83
N SER A 286 7.69 -19.74 6.18
CA SER A 286 9.10 -19.80 6.56
C SER A 286 9.32 -19.17 7.96
N ASP A 287 10.46 -19.44 8.58
CA ASP A 287 10.77 -18.82 9.88
C ASP A 287 10.86 -17.30 9.79
N ARG A 288 11.37 -16.78 8.67
CA ARG A 288 11.38 -15.34 8.40
C ARG A 288 9.95 -14.79 8.27
N ALA A 289 9.06 -15.48 7.58
CA ALA A 289 7.66 -15.07 7.46
C ALA A 289 6.95 -15.08 8.83
N LYS A 290 7.23 -16.07 9.70
CA LYS A 290 6.70 -16.11 11.08
C LYS A 290 7.19 -14.93 11.92
N GLN A 291 8.45 -14.52 11.76
CA GLN A 291 8.98 -13.33 12.43
C GLN A 291 8.31 -12.05 11.92
N LEU A 292 8.20 -11.88 10.59
CA LEU A 292 7.51 -10.74 9.97
C LEU A 292 6.03 -10.67 10.38
N ALA A 293 5.38 -11.82 10.55
CA ALA A 293 4.01 -11.93 11.04
C ALA A 293 3.89 -11.65 12.56
N GLY A 294 4.99 -11.58 13.30
CA GLY A 294 5.00 -11.43 14.76
C GLY A 294 4.59 -12.70 15.51
N LEU A 295 4.55 -13.85 14.84
CA LEU A 295 4.23 -15.15 15.44
C LEU A 295 5.40 -15.70 16.26
N VAL A 296 6.63 -15.36 15.84
CA VAL A 296 7.88 -15.72 16.53
C VAL A 296 8.68 -14.44 16.76
N SER A 297 9.30 -14.31 17.93
CA SER A 297 10.14 -13.16 18.26
C SER A 297 11.48 -13.20 17.53
N TYR A 298 12.08 -12.03 17.36
CA TYR A 298 13.50 -11.89 17.04
C TYR A 298 14.36 -12.33 18.23
N GLN A 299 15.52 -12.93 17.94
CA GLN A 299 16.46 -13.44 18.96
C GLN A 299 17.45 -12.36 19.41
#